data_AF-X1R6L7-F1
#
_entry.id   AF-X1R6L7-F1
#
_cell.length_a   1.000
_cell.length_b   1.000
_cell.length_c   1.000
_cell.angle_alpha   90.00
_cell.angle_beta   90.00
_cell.angle_gamma   90.00
#
_symmetry.space_group_name_H-M   'P 1'
#
loop_
_entity.id
_entity.type
_entity.pdbx_description
1 polymer ?
#
loop_
_entity_poly.entity_id
_entity_poly.type
_entity_poly.pdbx_seq_one_letter_code
_entity_poly.pdbx_strand_id
1 'polypeptide(L)'
;ENYKPDHIVILQPTSPLRTATHIDEALRILIETGADSVVSVTKIPHRYNPYSIMKFEKGKLVPFLRKSEKYTQRQIKPTFYARNGAAIYAFKYETLVNKNSLYGDDCRPYLMNKADSVDIDDLIDFEFVEFILSKKQEIPK
;
A
#
# COMPACT_ATOMS: atom_id res chain seq x y z
N GLU A 1 -2.67 -25.65 -23.21
CA GLU A 1 -1.97 -24.35 -23.25
C GLU A 1 -2.87 -23.34 -23.97
N ASN A 2 -3.38 -22.33 -23.23
CA ASN A 2 -4.15 -21.13 -23.65
C ASN A 2 -4.87 -20.55 -22.41
N TYR A 3 -4.24 -20.62 -21.23
CA TYR A 3 -4.86 -20.16 -20.00
C TYR A 3 -4.91 -18.63 -19.97
N LYS A 4 -6.12 -18.08 -19.91
CA LYS A 4 -6.38 -16.65 -19.71
C LYS A 4 -6.99 -16.49 -18.32
N PRO A 5 -6.28 -15.92 -17.33
CA PRO A 5 -6.88 -15.63 -16.04
C PRO A 5 -7.86 -14.47 -16.17
N ASP A 6 -8.91 -14.46 -15.35
CA ASP A 6 -9.78 -13.29 -15.21
C ASP A 6 -9.08 -12.17 -14.42
N HIS A 7 -8.36 -12.57 -13.37
CA HIS A 7 -7.66 -11.69 -12.45
C HIS A 7 -6.22 -12.18 -12.22
N ILE A 8 -5.30 -11.23 -12.09
CA ILE A 8 -3.90 -11.48 -11.73
C ILE A 8 -3.67 -10.83 -10.37
N VAL A 9 -2.95 -11.54 -9.50
CA VAL A 9 -2.56 -11.03 -8.18
C VAL A 9 -1.05 -11.11 -8.03
N ILE A 10 -0.41 -9.97 -7.81
CA ILE A 10 1.00 -9.87 -7.47
C ILE A 10 1.12 -9.72 -5.95
N LEU A 11 1.95 -10.57 -5.35
CA LEU A 11 2.22 -10.62 -3.92
C LEU A 11 3.73 -10.49 -3.73
N GLN A 12 4.20 -9.37 -3.17
CA GLN A 12 5.64 -9.22 -2.95
C GLN A 12 6.10 -10.03 -1.73
N PRO A 13 7.27 -10.70 -1.83
CA PRO A 13 7.81 -11.51 -0.72
C PRO A 13 8.30 -10.65 0.46
N THR A 14 8.54 -9.35 0.24
CA THR A 14 8.98 -8.38 1.26
C THR A 14 7.88 -8.00 2.24
N SER A 15 6.65 -8.48 2.04
CA SER A 15 5.48 -8.26 2.89
C SER A 15 5.01 -9.54 3.62
N PRO A 16 5.82 -10.15 4.50
CA PRO A 16 5.53 -11.45 5.12
C PRO A 16 4.36 -11.44 6.11
N LEU A 17 3.96 -10.26 6.59
CA LEU A 17 2.83 -10.11 7.53
C LEU A 17 1.46 -10.12 6.83
N ARG A 18 1.45 -10.12 5.49
CA ARG A 18 0.24 -10.32 4.70
C ARG A 18 -0.30 -11.74 4.89
N THR A 19 -1.57 -11.85 5.24
CA THR A 19 -2.28 -13.12 5.42
C THR A 19 -3.06 -13.53 4.17
N ALA A 20 -3.58 -14.75 4.14
CA ALA A 20 -4.53 -15.20 3.12
C ALA A 20 -5.82 -14.36 3.15
N THR A 21 -6.32 -14.05 4.36
CA THR A 21 -7.50 -13.17 4.54
C THR A 21 -7.33 -11.82 3.87
N HIS A 22 -6.13 -11.23 3.94
CA HIS A 22 -5.87 -9.97 3.23
C HIS A 22 -6.01 -10.10 1.71
N ILE A 23 -5.55 -11.21 1.13
CA ILE A 23 -5.70 -11.48 -0.30
C ILE A 23 -7.18 -11.62 -0.66
N ASP A 24 -7.92 -12.43 0.11
CA ASP A 24 -9.34 -12.70 -0.13
C ASP A 24 -10.17 -11.41 -0.06
N GLU A 25 -9.91 -10.56 0.93
CA GLU A 25 -10.60 -9.27 1.08
C GLU A 25 -10.29 -8.31 -0.07
N ALA A 26 -9.03 -8.22 -0.51
CA ALA A 26 -8.64 -7.39 -1.64
C ALA A 26 -9.27 -7.89 -2.96
N LEU A 27 -9.29 -9.21 -3.19
CA LEU A 27 -9.96 -9.81 -4.35
C LEU A 27 -11.47 -9.60 -4.31
N ARG A 28 -12.09 -9.72 -3.14
CA ARG A 28 -13.52 -9.43 -2.97
C ARG A 28 -13.86 -8.00 -3.39
N ILE A 29 -13.06 -7.01 -2.98
CA ILE A 29 -13.25 -5.61 -3.42
C ILE A 29 -13.16 -5.51 -4.95
N LEU A 30 -12.18 -6.15 -5.57
CA LEU A 30 -12.01 -6.09 -7.03
C LEU A 30 -13.23 -6.65 -7.76
N ILE A 31 -13.74 -7.80 -7.30
CA ILE A 31 -14.87 -8.50 -7.89
C ILE A 31 -16.18 -7.71 -7.67
N GLU A 32 -16.46 -7.29 -6.44
CA GLU A 32 -17.71 -6.61 -6.08
C GLU A 32 -17.83 -5.22 -6.71
N THR A 33 -16.72 -4.48 -6.80
CA THR A 33 -16.74 -3.13 -7.38
C THR A 33 -16.64 -3.13 -8.90
N GLY A 34 -16.13 -4.22 -9.49
CA GLY A 34 -15.80 -4.27 -10.90
C GLY A 34 -14.70 -3.28 -11.31
N ALA A 35 -13.88 -2.82 -10.37
CA ALA A 35 -12.74 -1.94 -10.63
C ALA A 35 -11.71 -2.57 -11.58
N ASP A 36 -10.79 -1.78 -12.10
CA ASP A 36 -9.68 -2.28 -12.92
C ASP A 36 -8.63 -2.97 -12.04
N SER A 37 -8.42 -2.43 -10.84
CA SER A 37 -7.45 -2.93 -9.87
C SER A 37 -7.80 -2.61 -8.41
N VAL A 38 -7.18 -3.36 -7.51
CA VAL A 38 -7.12 -3.11 -6.07
C VAL A 38 -5.67 -3.15 -5.62
N VAL A 39 -5.25 -2.16 -4.85
CA VAL A 39 -3.89 -2.06 -4.30
C VAL A 39 -3.94 -1.96 -2.78
N SER A 40 -3.11 -2.76 -2.10
CA SER A 40 -2.94 -2.65 -0.66
C SER A 40 -2.27 -1.33 -0.30
N VAL A 41 -2.85 -0.64 0.67
CA VAL A 41 -2.36 0.64 1.15
C VAL A 41 -2.40 0.70 2.67
N THR A 42 -1.55 1.54 3.24
CA THR A 42 -1.59 1.89 4.66
C THR A 42 -1.73 3.39 4.83
N LYS A 43 -2.39 3.80 5.91
CA LYS A 43 -2.54 5.22 6.24
C LYS A 43 -1.19 5.80 6.62
N ILE A 44 -0.77 6.89 5.98
CA ILE A 44 0.54 7.48 6.30
C ILE A 44 0.47 8.31 7.60
N PRO A 45 1.48 8.20 8.48
CA PRO A 45 1.65 9.11 9.60
C PRO A 45 1.71 10.58 9.14
N HIS A 46 1.20 11.50 9.97
CA HIS A 46 1.14 12.92 9.61
C HIS A 46 2.49 13.56 9.25
N ARG A 47 3.60 13.04 9.79
CA ARG A 47 4.95 13.49 9.45
C ARG A 47 5.31 13.21 7.99
N TYR A 48 4.71 12.18 7.39
CA TYR A 48 4.92 11.81 5.99
C TYR A 48 3.85 12.40 5.04
N ASN A 49 2.95 13.23 5.56
CA ASN A 49 1.96 13.91 4.72
C ASN A 49 2.69 14.74 3.63
N PRO A 50 2.27 14.71 2.36
CA PRO A 50 2.92 15.46 1.27
C PRO A 50 3.09 16.97 1.55
N TYR A 51 2.21 17.58 2.35
CA TYR A 51 2.33 18.98 2.78
C TYR A 51 3.33 19.21 3.93
N SER A 52 3.86 18.14 4.53
CA SER A 52 4.91 18.16 5.56
C SER A 52 6.28 17.77 5.00
N ILE A 53 6.35 17.09 3.85
CA ILE A 53 7.60 16.64 3.25
C ILE A 53 8.36 17.81 2.60
N MET A 54 9.68 17.80 2.76
CA MET A 54 10.60 18.76 2.15
C MET A 54 11.63 18.03 1.29
N LYS A 55 12.06 18.65 0.20
CA LYS A 55 13.19 18.25 -0.63
C LYS A 55 14.45 18.98 -0.21
N PHE A 56 15.58 18.34 -0.38
CA PHE A 56 16.89 18.99 -0.25
C PHE A 56 17.36 19.44 -1.63
N GLU A 57 17.44 20.75 -1.84
CA GLU A 57 17.84 21.34 -3.11
C GLU A 57 18.89 22.44 -2.86
N LYS A 58 20.09 22.27 -3.44
CA LYS A 58 21.20 23.25 -3.37
C LYS A 58 21.51 23.71 -1.94
N GLY A 59 21.58 22.78 -0.98
CA GLY A 59 21.90 23.09 0.42
C GLY A 59 20.74 23.66 1.23
N LYS A 60 19.53 23.73 0.66
CA LYS A 60 18.34 24.25 1.34
C LYS A 60 17.23 23.21 1.37
N LEU A 61 16.42 23.26 2.42
CA LEU A 61 15.17 22.51 2.46
C LEU A 61 14.06 23.34 1.81
N VAL A 62 13.39 22.76 0.82
CA VAL A 62 12.25 23.37 0.12
C VAL A 62 11.02 22.45 0.22
N PRO A 63 9.79 22.96 0.34
CA PRO A 63 8.60 22.11 0.40
C PRO A 63 8.45 21.19 -0.83
N PHE A 64 8.05 19.93 -0.62
CA PHE A 64 7.77 18.98 -1.71
C PHE A 64 6.57 19.41 -2.56
N LEU A 65 5.47 19.78 -1.90
CA LEU A 65 4.33 20.46 -2.52
C LEU A 65 4.43 21.97 -2.25
N ARG A 66 3.97 22.78 -3.21
CA ARG A 66 3.80 24.22 -2.98
C ARG A 66 2.94 24.44 -1.73
N LYS A 67 3.42 25.27 -0.81
CA LYS A 67 2.69 25.61 0.42
C LYS A 67 1.30 26.14 0.06
N SER A 68 0.27 25.49 0.57
CA SER A 68 -1.02 26.15 0.76
C SER A 68 -1.09 26.61 2.22
N GLU A 69 -1.51 27.85 2.46
CA GLU A 69 -1.64 28.40 3.83
C GLU A 69 -2.65 27.60 4.68
N LYS A 70 -3.58 26.89 4.03
CA LYS A 70 -4.64 26.09 4.65
C LYS A 70 -4.16 24.83 5.37
N TYR A 71 -3.01 24.26 5.00
CA TYR A 71 -2.57 22.96 5.52
C TYR A 71 -1.39 23.08 6.50
N THR A 72 -1.31 24.16 7.27
CA THR A 72 -0.31 24.32 8.34
C THR A 72 -0.67 23.52 9.59
N GLN A 73 -1.96 23.38 9.90
CA GLN A 73 -2.45 22.67 11.08
C GLN A 73 -2.73 21.19 10.83
N ARG A 74 -2.31 20.31 11.76
CA ARG A 74 -2.45 18.85 11.64
C ARG A 74 -3.89 18.40 11.43
N GLN A 75 -4.85 19.05 12.09
CA GLN A 75 -6.27 18.67 12.07
C GLN A 75 -6.96 18.96 10.72
N ILE A 76 -6.40 19.87 9.92
CA ILE A 76 -6.98 20.33 8.65
C ILE A 76 -6.32 19.60 7.46
N LYS A 77 -5.20 18.90 7.68
CA LYS A 77 -4.50 18.16 6.63
C LYS A 77 -5.32 16.97 6.12
N PRO A 78 -5.44 16.78 4.80
CA PRO A 78 -6.10 15.60 4.26
C PRO A 78 -5.36 14.32 4.68
N THR A 79 -6.12 13.23 4.81
CA THR A 79 -5.55 11.90 5.04
C THR A 79 -5.02 11.37 3.72
N PHE A 80 -3.81 10.81 3.77
CA PHE A 80 -3.19 10.15 2.62
C PHE A 80 -2.86 8.71 2.97
N TYR A 81 -2.72 7.91 1.92
CA TYR A 81 -2.40 6.51 1.99
C TYR A 81 -1.20 6.24 1.09
N ALA A 82 -0.29 5.40 1.55
CA ALA A 82 0.83 4.92 0.76
C ALA A 82 0.65 3.45 0.48
N ARG A 83 1.17 3.00 -0.66
CA ARG A 83 1.32 1.59 -0.97
C ARG A 83 2.31 1.00 0.05
N ASN A 84 2.00 -0.16 0.59
CA ASN A 84 2.77 -0.80 1.65
C ASN A 84 3.66 -1.93 1.09
N GLY A 85 4.60 -1.57 0.22
CA GLY A 85 5.52 -2.57 -0.34
C GLY A 85 4.88 -3.55 -1.33
N ALA A 86 3.72 -3.20 -1.87
CA ALA A 86 2.98 -4.10 -2.75
C ALA A 86 2.68 -5.48 -2.16
N ALA A 87 2.31 -5.48 -0.88
CA ALA A 87 1.73 -6.64 -0.24
C ALA A 87 0.67 -7.30 -1.15
N ILE A 88 -0.25 -6.52 -1.74
CA ILE A 88 -1.25 -7.01 -2.69
C ILE A 88 -1.47 -6.02 -3.83
N TYR A 89 -1.32 -6.51 -5.06
CA TYR A 89 -1.79 -5.85 -6.27
C TYR A 89 -2.67 -6.83 -7.04
N ALA A 90 -3.98 -6.65 -6.98
CA ALA A 90 -4.95 -7.46 -7.73
C ALA A 90 -5.51 -6.63 -8.88
N PHE A 91 -5.53 -7.17 -10.10
CA PHE A 91 -6.04 -6.45 -11.27
C PHE A 91 -6.63 -7.42 -12.30
N LYS A 92 -7.54 -6.92 -13.12
CA LYS A 92 -8.10 -7.70 -14.23
C LYS A 92 -7.03 -7.95 -15.28
N TYR A 93 -7.05 -9.13 -15.91
CA TYR A 93 -6.16 -9.42 -17.04
C TYR A 93 -6.27 -8.38 -18.16
N GLU A 94 -7.48 -7.88 -18.39
CA GLU A 94 -7.76 -6.83 -19.38
C GLU A 94 -7.10 -5.49 -19.06
N THR A 95 -6.92 -5.16 -17.78
CA THR A 95 -6.17 -3.96 -17.36
C THR A 95 -4.74 -4.00 -17.89
N LEU A 96 -4.11 -5.18 -17.83
CA LEU A 96 -2.76 -5.37 -18.34
C LEU A 96 -2.73 -5.36 -19.88
N VAL A 97 -3.57 -6.18 -20.53
CA VAL A 97 -3.45 -6.39 -21.98
C VAL A 97 -4.01 -5.23 -22.80
N ASN A 98 -5.12 -4.62 -22.36
CA ASN A 98 -5.76 -3.56 -23.13
C ASN A 98 -5.22 -2.17 -22.76
N LYS A 99 -4.81 -1.96 -21.49
CA LYS A 99 -4.37 -0.65 -20.99
C LYS A 99 -2.86 -0.55 -20.75
N ASN A 100 -2.12 -1.66 -20.88
CA ASN A 100 -0.69 -1.74 -20.52
C ASN A 100 -0.40 -1.16 -19.12
N SER A 101 -1.28 -1.49 -18.16
CA SER A 101 -1.27 -0.91 -16.81
C SER A 101 -1.61 -1.96 -15.75
N LEU A 102 -1.09 -1.77 -14.54
CA LEU A 102 -1.49 -2.55 -13.36
C LEU A 102 -2.60 -1.85 -12.56
N TYR A 103 -2.85 -0.58 -12.83
CA TYR A 103 -3.79 0.25 -12.07
C TYR A 103 -5.10 0.49 -12.82
N GLY A 104 -5.03 0.68 -14.14
CA GLY A 104 -6.16 1.13 -14.94
C GLY A 104 -6.64 2.53 -14.55
N ASP A 105 -7.90 2.81 -14.85
CA ASP A 105 -8.57 4.08 -14.60
C ASP A 105 -9.30 4.06 -13.25
N ASP A 106 -9.80 2.88 -12.84
CA ASP A 106 -10.42 2.67 -11.52
C ASP A 106 -9.56 1.75 -10.64
N CYS A 107 -8.76 2.36 -9.78
CA CYS A 107 -7.92 1.67 -8.79
C CYS A 107 -8.47 1.90 -7.38
N ARG A 108 -8.93 0.83 -6.73
CA ARG A 108 -9.49 0.87 -5.37
C ARG A 108 -8.46 0.52 -4.31
N PRO A 109 -8.53 1.13 -3.12
CA PRO A 109 -7.62 0.80 -2.02
C PRO A 109 -8.13 -0.42 -1.23
N TYR A 110 -7.21 -1.31 -0.86
CA TYR A 110 -7.40 -2.23 0.25
C TYR A 110 -6.60 -1.74 1.46
N LEU A 111 -7.29 -1.26 2.50
CA LEU A 111 -6.62 -0.64 3.65
C LEU A 111 -6.13 -1.70 4.64
N MET A 112 -4.81 -1.80 4.77
CA MET A 112 -4.15 -2.63 5.77
C MET A 112 -3.73 -1.79 6.98
N ASN A 113 -3.79 -2.40 8.17
CA ASN A 113 -3.28 -1.77 9.38
C ASN A 113 -1.75 -1.65 9.31
N LYS A 114 -1.18 -0.77 10.15
CA LYS A 114 0.26 -0.51 10.15
C LYS A 114 1.10 -1.75 10.49
N ALA A 115 0.64 -2.57 11.45
CA ALA A 115 1.38 -3.72 11.92
C ALA A 115 1.53 -4.79 10.83
N ASP A 116 0.53 -4.95 9.96
CA ASP A 116 0.57 -5.90 8.86
C ASP A 116 1.13 -5.31 7.56
N SER A 117 1.53 -4.02 7.57
CA SER A 117 2.01 -3.26 6.40
C SER A 117 3.51 -3.01 6.41
N VAL A 118 4.28 -3.80 7.18
CA VAL A 118 5.74 -3.70 7.19
C VAL A 118 6.28 -4.30 5.89
N ASP A 119 7.03 -3.49 5.17
CA ASP A 119 7.81 -3.89 3.99
C ASP A 119 9.27 -4.03 4.43
N ILE A 120 9.92 -5.12 4.05
CA ILE A 120 11.32 -5.38 4.45
C ILE A 120 12.25 -4.76 3.41
N ASP A 121 12.77 -3.57 3.72
CA ASP A 121 13.81 -2.90 2.93
C ASP A 121 15.21 -3.14 3.52
N ASP A 122 15.31 -3.26 4.84
CA ASP A 122 16.57 -3.46 5.55
C ASP A 122 16.50 -4.46 6.70
N LEU A 123 17.63 -4.61 7.42
CA LEU A 123 17.77 -5.54 8.53
C LEU A 123 16.89 -5.15 9.73
N ILE A 124 16.65 -3.86 9.96
CA ILE A 124 15.81 -3.39 11.07
C ILE A 124 14.36 -3.77 10.78
N ASP A 125 13.91 -3.64 9.53
CA ASP A 125 12.58 -4.09 9.14
C ASP A 125 12.42 -5.60 9.35
N PHE A 126 13.43 -6.38 8.98
CA PHE A 126 13.45 -7.83 9.17
C PHE A 126 13.32 -8.20 10.66
N GLU A 127 14.16 -7.63 11.52
CA GLU A 127 14.11 -7.86 12.98
C GLU A 127 12.75 -7.47 13.58
N PHE A 128 12.15 -6.37 13.08
CA PHE A 128 10.84 -5.93 13.52
C PHE A 128 9.72 -6.91 13.10
N VAL A 129 9.79 -7.46 11.89
CA VAL A 129 8.87 -8.51 11.45
C VAL A 129 9.00 -9.77 12.31
N GLU A 130 10.22 -10.22 12.60
CA GLU A 130 10.45 -11.38 13.48
C GLU A 130 9.85 -11.15 14.87
N PHE A 131 10.01 -9.95 15.42
CA PHE A 131 9.39 -9.57 16.68
C PHE A 131 7.86 -9.65 16.61
N ILE A 132 7.22 -9.13 15.56
CA ILE A 132 5.76 -9.23 15.41
C ILE A 132 5.30 -10.68 15.31
N LEU A 133 6.01 -11.51 14.53
CA LEU A 133 5.66 -12.91 14.34
C LEU A 133 5.79 -13.72 15.63
N SER A 134 6.83 -13.48 16.43
CA SER A 134 6.98 -14.15 17.74
C SER A 134 5.83 -13.81 18.68
N LYS A 135 5.37 -12.55 18.70
CA LYS A 135 4.20 -12.13 19.51
C LYS A 135 2.87 -12.75 19.05
N LYS A 136 2.71 -13.04 17.75
CA LYS A 136 1.53 -13.73 17.23
C LYS A 136 1.50 -15.22 17.61
N GLN A 137 2.66 -15.85 17.85
CA GLN A 137 2.76 -17.25 18.28
C GLN A 137 2.51 -17.44 19.79
N GLU A 138 2.82 -16.43 20.60
CA GLU A 138 2.64 -16.46 22.07
C GLU A 138 1.18 -16.30 22.52
N ILE A 139 0.27 -15.87 21.64
CA ILE A 139 -1.16 -15.73 21.96
C ILE A 139 -1.87 -17.02 21.53
N PRO A 140 -2.32 -17.89 22.46
CA PRO A 140 -3.11 -19.05 22.10
C PRO A 140 -4.39 -18.57 21.42
N LYS A 141 -4.75 -19.19 20.30
CA LYS A 141 -6.09 -19.07 19.72
C LYS A 141 -7.15 -19.57 20.69
#